data_AF-A0A1A6AUB9-F1
#
_entry.id   AF-A0A1A6AUB9-F1
#
_cell.length_a   1.000
_cell.length_b   1.000
_cell.length_c   1.000
_cell.angle_alpha   90.00
_cell.angle_beta   90.00
_cell.angle_gamma   90.00
#
_symmetry.space_group_name_H-M   'P 1'
#
loop_
_entity.id
_entity.type
_entity.pdbx_description
1 polymer ?
#
loop_
_entity_poly.entity_id
_entity_poly.type
_entity_poly.pdbx_seq_one_letter_code
_entity_poly.pdbx_strand_id
1 'polypeptide(L)'
;MLTEQRHKIILEKLKQNGIVKVNDLVNLLNTSESTIRHVNKKSLIVVTNGLNHINAIIENNINGYILGGKVKNSTKAVIGCDALKSIEKFRFDKCFLGINGIHLKYGFTTPDSEEAILKENAIKHSDQSYILADESKFGEVSFVKVGNLDQASIITDCKIENYEKYIQKTKVKVVTD
;
A
#
# COMPACT_ATOMS: atom_id res chain seq x y z
N MET A 1 -9.17 24.73 4.46
CA MET A 1 -10.05 23.67 5.00
C MET A 1 -9.60 22.32 4.46
N LEU A 2 -9.53 21.28 5.29
CA LEU A 2 -9.07 19.93 4.87
C LEU A 2 -10.17 19.19 4.10
N THR A 3 -9.80 18.26 3.19
CA THR A 3 -10.77 17.47 2.40
C THR A 3 -11.75 16.69 3.28
N GLU A 4 -11.27 16.12 4.39
CA GLU A 4 -12.12 15.39 5.33
C GLU A 4 -13.13 16.30 6.05
N GLN A 5 -12.73 17.52 6.41
CA GLN A 5 -13.63 18.48 7.05
C GLN A 5 -14.74 18.92 6.07
N ARG A 6 -14.42 19.15 4.80
CA ARG A 6 -15.41 19.46 3.76
C ARG A 6 -16.37 18.29 3.55
N HIS A 7 -15.85 17.07 3.46
CA HIS A 7 -16.65 15.86 3.33
C HIS A 7 -17.66 15.71 4.48
N LYS A 8 -17.22 15.93 5.72
CA LYS A 8 -18.09 15.90 6.90
C LYS A 8 -19.22 16.92 6.81
N ILE A 9 -18.92 18.17 6.43
CA ILE A 9 -19.96 19.21 6.25
C ILE A 9 -20.94 18.87 5.14
N ILE A 10 -20.47 18.33 4.01
CA ILE A 10 -21.34 17.92 2.90
C ILE A 10 -22.30 16.81 3.35
N LEU A 11 -21.79 15.81 4.08
CA LEU A 11 -22.60 14.71 4.63
C LEU A 11 -23.62 15.19 5.67
N GLU A 12 -23.23 16.11 6.56
CA GLU A 12 -24.15 16.71 7.53
C GLU A 12 -25.28 17.46 6.82
N LYS A 13 -24.97 18.21 5.76
CA LYS A 13 -25.98 18.96 5.00
C LYS A 13 -26.93 18.05 4.22
N LEU A 14 -26.42 16.95 3.67
CA LEU A 14 -27.24 15.91 3.04
C LEU A 14 -28.19 15.25 4.04
N LYS A 15 -27.71 14.94 5.26
CA LYS A 15 -28.57 14.39 6.32
C LYS A 15 -29.69 15.33 6.75
N GLN A 16 -29.44 16.64 6.80
CA GLN A 16 -30.44 17.64 7.19
C GLN A 16 -31.51 17.84 6.12
N ASN A 17 -31.12 17.89 4.85
CA ASN A 17 -31.98 18.39 3.78
C ASN A 17 -32.46 17.30 2.81
N GLY A 18 -31.92 16.08 2.90
CA GLY A 18 -32.18 14.97 1.97
C GLY A 18 -31.56 15.16 0.58
N ILE A 19 -31.47 16.40 0.09
CA ILE A 19 -30.83 16.80 -1.16
C ILE A 19 -30.06 18.11 -0.94
N VAL A 20 -28.91 18.25 -1.60
CA VAL A 20 -28.11 19.48 -1.57
C VAL A 20 -27.62 19.76 -2.99
N LYS A 21 -27.80 20.99 -3.49
CA LYS A 21 -27.28 21.37 -4.81
C LYS A 21 -25.80 21.71 -4.71
N VAL A 22 -25.06 21.41 -5.78
CA VAL A 22 -23.61 21.67 -5.85
C VAL A 22 -23.29 23.15 -5.67
N ASN A 23 -24.11 24.05 -6.25
CA ASN A 23 -23.94 25.50 -6.08
C ASN A 23 -24.08 25.97 -4.62
N ASP A 24 -24.95 25.32 -3.85
CA ASP A 24 -25.13 25.66 -2.43
C ASP A 24 -23.88 25.30 -1.62
N LEU A 25 -23.24 24.17 -1.97
CA LEU A 25 -21.99 23.73 -1.35
C LEU A 25 -20.79 24.60 -1.75
N VAL A 26 -20.76 25.07 -3.01
CA VAL A 26 -19.75 26.02 -3.50
C VAL A 26 -19.74 27.30 -2.66
N ASN A 27 -20.93 27.87 -2.43
CA ASN A 27 -21.08 29.08 -1.63
C ASN A 27 -20.77 28.81 -0.14
N LEU A 28 -21.26 27.70 0.41
CA LEU A 28 -21.06 27.32 1.81
C LEU A 28 -19.59 27.06 2.16
N LEU A 29 -18.86 26.41 1.27
CA LEU A 29 -17.48 26.00 1.48
C LEU A 29 -16.46 26.95 0.83
N ASN A 30 -16.94 28.03 0.21
CA ASN A 30 -16.18 29.03 -0.52
C ASN A 30 -15.12 28.38 -1.45
N THR A 31 -15.56 27.47 -2.30
CA THR A 31 -14.68 26.61 -3.12
C THR A 31 -15.29 26.32 -4.48
N SER A 32 -14.50 25.87 -5.46
CA SER A 32 -15.02 25.62 -6.80
C SER A 32 -15.92 24.39 -6.85
N GLU A 33 -16.81 24.36 -7.84
CA GLU A 33 -17.63 23.19 -8.13
C GLU A 33 -16.79 21.94 -8.39
N SER A 34 -15.65 22.08 -9.06
CA SER A 34 -14.71 20.99 -9.26
C SER A 34 -14.22 20.45 -7.91
N THR A 35 -13.86 21.30 -6.95
CA THR A 35 -13.46 20.86 -5.62
C THR A 35 -14.58 20.11 -4.89
N ILE A 36 -15.83 20.57 -4.97
CA ILE A 36 -16.99 19.87 -4.38
C ILE A 36 -17.19 18.48 -4.98
N ARG A 37 -17.11 18.35 -6.31
CA ARG A 37 -17.29 17.08 -7.02
C ARG A 37 -16.17 16.07 -6.72
N HIS A 38 -14.96 16.54 -6.45
CA HIS A 38 -13.82 15.69 -6.07
C HIS A 38 -13.91 15.15 -4.64
N VAL A 39 -14.74 15.72 -3.75
CA VAL A 39 -14.87 15.25 -2.36
C VAL A 39 -15.42 13.82 -2.27
N ASN A 40 -16.18 13.36 -3.28
CA ASN A 40 -16.87 12.06 -3.26
C ASN A 40 -16.13 10.91 -3.95
N LYS A 41 -14.96 11.15 -4.55
CA LYS A 41 -14.15 10.08 -5.13
C LYS A 41 -12.83 10.00 -4.39
N LYS A 42 -12.69 9.02 -3.50
CA LYS A 42 -11.36 8.49 -3.21
C LYS A 42 -10.85 7.87 -4.51
N SER A 43 -10.12 8.64 -5.31
CA SER A 43 -9.41 8.11 -6.47
C SER A 43 -8.27 7.25 -5.95
N LEU A 44 -8.47 5.94 -5.93
CA LEU A 44 -7.39 5.00 -5.68
C LEU A 44 -6.34 5.19 -6.79
N ILE A 45 -5.10 5.46 -6.38
CA ILE A 45 -3.94 5.48 -7.26
C ILE A 45 -3.05 4.31 -6.86
N VAL A 46 -2.67 3.49 -7.83
CA VAL A 46 -1.80 2.33 -7.60
C VAL A 46 -0.45 2.58 -8.26
N VAL A 47 0.63 2.38 -7.53
CA VAL A 47 1.97 2.29 -8.11
C VAL A 47 2.43 0.84 -7.98
N THR A 48 2.84 0.23 -9.08
CA THR A 48 3.27 -1.17 -9.12
C THR A 48 4.63 -1.32 -9.78
N ASN A 49 5.45 -2.22 -9.25
CA ASN A 49 6.61 -2.74 -9.97
C ASN A 49 6.32 -4.12 -10.60
N GLY A 50 5.19 -4.75 -10.29
CA GLY A 50 4.80 -6.05 -10.85
C GLY A 50 4.02 -5.89 -12.16
N LEU A 51 4.52 -6.49 -13.24
CA LEU A 51 3.81 -6.53 -14.53
C LEU A 51 2.48 -7.28 -14.44
N ASN A 52 2.38 -8.26 -13.52
CA ASN A 52 1.18 -9.06 -13.31
C ASN A 52 -0.05 -8.23 -12.87
N HIS A 53 0.16 -7.01 -12.34
CA HIS A 53 -0.94 -6.17 -11.85
C HIS A 53 -1.54 -5.26 -12.92
N ILE A 54 -0.88 -5.11 -14.08
CA ILE A 54 -1.25 -4.10 -15.09
C ILE A 54 -2.67 -4.34 -15.62
N ASN A 55 -3.00 -5.58 -16.00
CA ASN A 55 -4.31 -5.90 -16.56
C ASN A 55 -5.42 -5.60 -15.55
N ALA A 56 -5.25 -6.04 -14.29
CA ALA A 56 -6.21 -5.76 -13.23
C ALA A 56 -6.41 -4.26 -13.00
N ILE A 57 -5.34 -3.46 -13.04
CA ILE A 57 -5.42 -1.99 -12.92
C ILE A 57 -6.26 -1.39 -14.06
N ILE A 58 -5.99 -1.81 -15.31
CA ILE A 58 -6.70 -1.31 -16.50
C ILE A 58 -8.17 -1.74 -16.49
N GLU A 59 -8.44 -3.02 -16.27
CA GLU A 59 -9.79 -3.62 -16.29
C GLU A 59 -10.69 -3.02 -15.19
N ASN A 60 -10.12 -2.69 -14.03
CA ASN A 60 -10.85 -2.04 -12.94
C ASN A 60 -10.87 -0.50 -13.05
N ASN A 61 -10.34 0.07 -14.14
CA ASN A 61 -10.28 1.51 -14.38
C ASN A 61 -9.64 2.29 -13.21
N ILE A 62 -8.56 1.73 -12.65
CA ILE A 62 -7.79 2.33 -11.56
C ILE A 62 -6.70 3.21 -12.16
N ASN A 63 -6.50 4.42 -11.61
CA ASN A 63 -5.39 5.26 -12.03
C ASN A 63 -4.07 4.64 -11.54
N GLY A 64 -3.16 4.33 -12.46
CA GLY A 64 -2.00 3.49 -12.17
C GLY A 64 -0.69 4.05 -12.71
N TYR A 65 0.37 3.90 -11.93
CA TYR A 65 1.75 4.05 -12.38
C TYR A 65 2.44 2.70 -12.35
N ILE A 66 3.23 2.43 -13.38
CA ILE A 66 4.20 1.34 -13.37
C ILE A 66 5.60 1.92 -13.21
N LEU A 67 6.41 1.35 -12.33
CA LEU A 67 7.83 1.71 -12.24
C LEU A 67 8.55 1.30 -13.54
N GLY A 68 9.39 2.18 -14.05
CA GLY A 68 10.31 1.86 -15.16
C GLY A 68 11.59 1.20 -14.67
N GLY A 69 12.27 0.44 -15.53
CA GLY A 69 13.53 -0.23 -15.18
C GLY A 69 13.70 -1.59 -15.85
N LYS A 70 14.58 -2.42 -15.29
CA LYS A 70 14.88 -3.78 -15.77
C LYS A 70 13.78 -4.74 -15.35
N VAL A 71 13.30 -5.58 -16.27
CA VAL A 71 12.35 -6.65 -15.94
C VAL A 71 13.12 -7.88 -15.46
N LYS A 72 12.73 -8.42 -14.31
CA LYS A 72 13.18 -9.72 -13.80
C LYS A 72 12.21 -10.81 -14.23
N ASN A 73 12.68 -11.70 -15.10
CA ASN A 73 11.81 -12.71 -15.73
C ASN A 73 11.13 -13.65 -14.73
N SER A 74 11.81 -14.05 -13.65
CA SER A 74 11.27 -15.03 -12.71
C SER A 74 10.08 -14.53 -11.91
N THR A 75 10.04 -13.23 -11.59
CA THR A 75 8.96 -12.61 -10.80
C THR A 75 8.08 -11.69 -11.62
N LYS A 76 8.47 -11.38 -12.87
CA LYS A 76 7.89 -10.36 -13.73
C LYS A 76 7.81 -8.99 -13.02
N ALA A 77 8.79 -8.72 -12.16
CA ALA A 77 8.93 -7.47 -11.43
C ALA A 77 9.92 -6.54 -12.14
N VAL A 78 9.66 -5.25 -12.08
CA VAL A 78 10.58 -4.19 -12.50
C VAL A 78 11.49 -3.84 -11.34
N ILE A 79 12.80 -3.86 -11.59
CA ILE A 79 13.88 -3.64 -10.64
C ILE A 79 14.98 -2.75 -11.25
N GLY A 80 16.04 -2.51 -10.48
CA GLY A 80 17.20 -1.73 -10.91
C GLY A 80 17.12 -0.25 -10.55
N CYS A 81 18.17 0.49 -10.95
CA CYS A 81 18.40 1.89 -10.54
C CYS A 81 17.25 2.83 -10.93
N ASP A 82 16.66 2.66 -12.12
CA ASP A 82 15.56 3.51 -12.57
C ASP A 82 14.26 3.27 -11.77
N ALA A 83 14.00 2.01 -11.42
CA ALA A 83 12.85 1.66 -10.58
C ALA A 83 13.00 2.27 -9.18
N LEU A 84 14.21 2.21 -8.63
CA LEU A 84 14.55 2.80 -7.35
C LEU A 84 14.42 4.33 -7.35
N LYS A 85 15.01 5.02 -8.33
CA LYS A 85 14.85 6.47 -8.46
C LYS A 85 13.39 6.88 -8.69
N SER A 86 12.61 6.03 -9.33
CA SER A 86 11.19 6.29 -9.56
C SER A 86 10.39 6.14 -8.26
N ILE A 87 10.64 5.07 -7.48
CA ILE A 87 9.88 4.84 -6.22
C ILE A 87 10.07 5.97 -5.21
N GLU A 88 11.26 6.57 -5.15
CA GLU A 88 11.59 7.70 -4.26
C GLU A 88 10.76 8.97 -4.52
N LYS A 89 10.18 9.11 -5.72
CA LYS A 89 9.33 10.25 -6.10
C LYS A 89 7.91 10.15 -5.56
N PHE A 90 7.50 8.97 -5.11
CA PHE A 90 6.14 8.71 -4.64
C PHE A 90 6.10 8.67 -3.11
N ARG A 91 4.91 8.94 -2.56
CA ARG A 91 4.58 8.74 -1.15
C ARG A 91 3.31 7.91 -1.10
N PHE A 92 3.30 6.87 -0.28
CA PHE A 92 2.21 5.91 -0.25
C PHE A 92 1.47 5.99 1.08
N ASP A 93 0.14 6.05 1.03
CA ASP A 93 -0.66 5.84 2.23
C ASP A 93 -0.46 4.39 2.74
N LYS A 94 -0.34 3.45 1.79
CA LYS A 94 -0.19 2.01 2.06
C LYS A 94 0.70 1.35 1.01
N CYS A 95 1.58 0.44 1.43
CA CYS A 95 2.25 -0.50 0.53
C CYS A 95 1.99 -1.95 0.93
N PHE A 96 1.93 -2.83 -0.07
CA PHE A 96 1.76 -4.27 0.09
C PHE A 96 2.91 -4.98 -0.61
N LEU A 97 3.64 -5.83 0.12
CA LEU A 97 4.86 -6.46 -0.37
C LEU A 97 4.85 -7.95 -0.06
N GLY A 98 5.28 -8.76 -1.01
CA GLY A 98 5.60 -10.17 -0.76
C GLY A 98 7.00 -10.32 -0.15
N ILE A 99 7.22 -11.41 0.59
CA ILE A 99 8.50 -11.73 1.23
C ILE A 99 8.83 -13.22 1.09
N ASN A 100 10.09 -13.59 1.34
CA ASN A 100 10.53 -14.99 1.28
C ASN A 100 10.88 -15.55 2.67
N GLY A 101 11.15 -14.70 3.66
CA GLY A 101 11.36 -15.12 5.04
C GLY A 101 10.96 -14.06 6.06
N ILE A 102 10.34 -14.51 7.14
CA ILE A 102 9.93 -13.73 8.30
C ILE A 102 10.52 -14.41 9.53
N HIS A 103 11.58 -13.81 10.09
CA HIS A 103 12.30 -14.39 11.22
C HIS A 103 12.34 -13.45 12.42
N LEU A 104 12.10 -13.96 13.63
CA LEU A 104 12.05 -13.17 14.87
C LEU A 104 13.32 -12.35 15.16
N LYS A 105 14.48 -12.85 14.71
CA LYS A 105 15.79 -12.19 14.86
C LYS A 105 16.21 -11.38 13.63
N TYR A 106 15.92 -11.87 12.42
CA TYR A 106 16.50 -11.31 11.19
C TYR A 106 15.52 -10.40 10.43
N GLY A 107 14.25 -10.39 10.83
CA GLY A 107 13.21 -9.55 10.24
C GLY A 107 12.67 -10.13 8.94
N PHE A 108 12.32 -9.23 8.02
CA PHE A 108 11.86 -9.55 6.68
C PHE A 108 13.07 -9.78 5.76
N THR A 109 13.09 -10.87 5.02
CA THR A 109 14.21 -11.26 4.15
C THR A 109 13.75 -11.74 2.77
N THR A 110 14.57 -11.51 1.75
CA THR A 110 14.33 -11.88 0.35
C THR A 110 15.64 -12.36 -0.29
N PRO A 111 15.65 -13.23 -1.31
CA PRO A 111 16.89 -13.80 -1.84
C PRO A 111 17.71 -12.83 -2.72
N ASP A 112 17.07 -11.77 -3.22
CA ASP A 112 17.61 -10.88 -4.25
C ASP A 112 17.82 -9.47 -3.71
N SER A 113 19.01 -8.90 -3.92
CA SER A 113 19.37 -7.58 -3.39
C SER A 113 18.65 -6.43 -4.09
N GLU A 114 18.39 -6.52 -5.40
CA GLU A 114 17.66 -5.48 -6.13
C GLU A 114 16.19 -5.43 -5.68
N GLU A 115 15.57 -6.59 -5.44
CA GLU A 115 14.24 -6.66 -4.83
C GLU A 115 14.24 -6.15 -3.39
N ALA A 116 15.27 -6.49 -2.60
CA ALA A 116 15.37 -6.06 -1.21
C ALA A 116 15.38 -4.55 -1.09
N ILE A 117 16.22 -3.87 -1.88
CA ILE A 117 16.37 -2.41 -1.88
C ILE A 117 15.05 -1.73 -2.29
N LEU A 118 14.34 -2.28 -3.27
CA LEU A 118 13.07 -1.71 -3.72
C LEU A 118 11.97 -1.88 -2.66
N LYS A 119 11.89 -3.05 -2.01
CA LYS A 119 10.95 -3.31 -0.90
C LYS A 119 11.26 -2.42 0.32
N GLU A 120 12.54 -2.26 0.66
CA GLU A 120 12.97 -1.37 1.73
C GLU A 120 12.54 0.08 1.45
N ASN A 121 12.73 0.55 0.22
CA ASN A 121 12.31 1.90 -0.16
C ASN A 121 10.79 2.06 -0.22
N ALA A 122 10.06 1.02 -0.60
CA ALA A 122 8.60 1.03 -0.51
C ALA A 122 8.16 1.18 0.95
N ILE A 123 8.75 0.42 1.89
CA ILE A 123 8.47 0.55 3.33
C ILE A 123 8.79 1.97 3.82
N LYS A 124 9.98 2.48 3.49
CA LYS A 124 10.46 3.80 3.91
C LYS A 124 9.56 4.96 3.45
N HIS A 125 8.95 4.85 2.27
CA HIS A 125 8.12 5.91 1.67
C HIS A 125 6.62 5.69 1.88
N SER A 126 6.24 4.79 2.79
CA SER A 126 4.84 4.47 3.10
C SER A 126 4.46 4.85 4.53
N ASP A 127 3.27 5.40 4.71
CA ASP A 127 2.69 5.63 6.03
C ASP A 127 2.32 4.31 6.72
N GLN A 128 1.88 3.31 5.96
CA GLN A 128 1.59 1.97 6.43
C GLN A 128 2.14 0.90 5.50
N SER A 129 2.90 -0.04 6.04
CA SER A 129 3.47 -1.15 5.28
C SER A 129 2.86 -2.49 5.70
N TYR A 130 2.54 -3.30 4.70
CA TYR A 130 1.96 -4.63 4.87
C TYR A 130 2.80 -5.68 4.14
N ILE A 131 3.21 -6.72 4.87
CA ILE A 131 3.84 -7.92 4.31
C ILE A 131 2.76 -8.98 4.12
N LEU A 132 2.61 -9.44 2.89
CA LEU A 132 1.72 -10.54 2.53
C LEU A 132 2.54 -11.84 2.56
N ALA A 133 2.14 -12.79 3.40
CA ALA A 133 2.86 -14.05 3.55
C ALA A 133 1.94 -15.22 3.92
N ASP A 134 2.20 -16.36 3.30
CA ASP A 134 1.70 -17.66 3.74
C ASP A 134 2.52 -18.20 4.93
N GLU A 135 2.06 -19.29 5.56
CA GLU A 135 2.74 -19.94 6.69
C GLU A 135 4.18 -20.33 6.38
N SER A 136 4.47 -20.71 5.13
CA SER A 136 5.78 -21.21 4.73
C SER A 136 6.88 -20.16 4.81
N LYS A 137 6.55 -18.88 5.01
CA LYS A 137 7.53 -17.80 5.16
C LYS A 137 7.95 -17.57 6.61
N PHE A 138 7.23 -18.09 7.60
CA PHE A 138 7.53 -17.86 9.01
C PHE A 138 8.65 -18.79 9.50
N GLY A 139 9.61 -18.24 10.24
CA GLY A 139 10.80 -18.98 10.68
C GLY A 139 11.90 -19.07 9.62
N GLU A 140 11.60 -18.69 8.38
CA GLU A 140 12.55 -18.74 7.27
C GLU A 140 13.45 -17.51 7.18
N VAL A 141 14.65 -17.72 6.66
CA VAL A 141 15.66 -16.68 6.43
C VAL A 141 16.18 -16.76 5.01
N SER A 142 16.02 -15.67 4.26
CA SER A 142 16.61 -15.50 2.94
C SER A 142 17.89 -14.66 3.00
N PHE A 143 18.66 -14.70 1.90
CA PHE A 143 20.01 -14.14 1.81
C PHE A 143 20.11 -12.65 2.15
N VAL A 144 19.13 -11.83 1.77
CA VAL A 144 19.16 -10.37 1.94
C VAL A 144 18.08 -9.90 2.89
N LYS A 145 18.44 -9.03 3.82
CA LYS A 145 17.49 -8.37 4.73
C LYS A 145 16.78 -7.21 4.03
N VAL A 146 15.48 -7.12 4.24
CA VAL A 146 14.61 -6.04 3.75
C VAL A 146 14.30 -5.03 4.86
N GLY A 147 14.03 -5.51 6.07
CA GLY A 147 13.64 -4.65 7.19
C GLY A 147 13.42 -5.42 8.48
N ASN A 148 13.25 -4.70 9.58
CA ASN A 148 12.85 -5.25 10.88
C ASN A 148 11.34 -5.50 10.93
N LEU A 149 10.90 -6.38 11.84
CA LEU A 149 9.48 -6.75 11.96
C LEU A 149 8.57 -5.56 12.34
N ASP A 150 9.08 -4.61 13.12
CA ASP A 150 8.35 -3.42 13.59
C ASP A 150 8.05 -2.40 12.47
N GLN A 151 8.70 -2.53 11.31
CA GLN A 151 8.53 -1.60 10.19
C GLN A 151 7.30 -1.90 9.32
N ALA A 152 6.69 -3.09 9.44
CA ALA A 152 5.53 -3.46 8.63
C ALA A 152 4.63 -4.46 9.36
N SER A 153 3.31 -4.33 9.18
CA SER A 153 2.33 -5.30 9.66
C SER A 153 2.30 -6.53 8.76
N ILE A 154 2.00 -7.70 9.31
CA ILE A 154 1.91 -8.95 8.54
C ILE A 154 0.44 -9.28 8.28
N ILE A 155 0.11 -9.64 7.06
CA ILE A 155 -1.19 -10.20 6.66
C ILE A 155 -0.93 -11.63 6.18
N THR A 156 -1.66 -12.57 6.77
CA THR A 156 -1.55 -14.00 6.47
C THR A 156 -2.93 -14.65 6.44
N ASP A 157 -3.06 -15.79 5.79
CA ASP A 157 -4.28 -16.59 5.64
C ASP A 157 -4.38 -17.75 6.65
N CYS A 158 -3.35 -17.96 7.45
CA CYS A 158 -3.21 -19.14 8.31
C CYS A 158 -2.86 -18.79 9.76
N LYS A 159 -3.07 -19.75 10.66
CA LYS A 159 -2.58 -19.66 12.05
C LYS A 159 -1.09 -19.94 12.06
N ILE A 160 -0.33 -19.06 12.70
CA ILE A 160 1.13 -19.11 12.70
C ILE A 160 1.61 -19.79 13.99
N GLU A 161 2.57 -20.70 13.88
CA GLU A 161 3.30 -21.20 15.04
C GLU A 161 4.11 -20.09 15.72
N ASN A 162 4.21 -20.11 17.05
CA ASN A 162 4.85 -19.03 17.82
C ASN A 162 4.21 -17.64 17.58
N TYR A 163 2.92 -17.59 17.25
CA TYR A 163 2.16 -16.35 17.01
C TYR A 163 2.46 -15.26 18.05
N GLU A 164 2.48 -15.62 19.33
CA GLU A 164 2.77 -14.73 20.46
C GLU A 164 4.09 -13.97 20.32
N LYS A 165 5.13 -14.62 19.79
CA LYS A 165 6.46 -13.99 19.60
C LYS A 165 6.45 -12.97 18.47
N TYR A 166 5.65 -13.22 17.43
CA TYR A 166 5.52 -12.29 16.30
C TYR A 166 4.69 -11.06 16.67
N ILE A 167 3.56 -11.24 17.37
CA ILE A 167 2.70 -10.11 17.78
C ILE A 167 3.37 -9.15 18.76
N GLN A 168 4.37 -9.61 19.51
CA GLN A 168 5.19 -8.75 20.37
C GLN A 168 6.09 -7.79 19.58
N LYS A 169 6.41 -8.12 18.32
CA LYS A 169 7.32 -7.34 17.46
C LYS A 169 6.60 -6.59 16.35
N THR A 170 5.42 -7.04 15.94
CA THR A 170 4.65 -6.41 14.88
C THR A 170 3.16 -6.75 14.95
N LYS A 171 2.32 -6.02 14.24
CA LYS A 171 0.91 -6.35 14.10
C LYS A 171 0.75 -7.49 13.11
N VAL A 172 0.00 -8.52 13.49
CA VAL A 172 -0.30 -9.66 12.62
C VAL A 172 -1.80 -9.79 12.46
N LYS A 173 -2.28 -9.68 11.21
CA LYS A 173 -3.68 -9.86 10.84
C LYS A 173 -3.85 -11.18 10.09
N VAL A 174 -4.61 -12.10 10.68
CA VAL A 174 -5.04 -13.33 10.01
C VAL A 174 -6.34 -13.02 9.26
N VAL A 175 -6.40 -13.33 7.98
CA VAL A 175 -7.57 -13.16 7.13
C VAL A 175 -8.06 -14.55 6.77
N THR A 176 -9.14 -14.99 7.40
CA THR A 176 -9.87 -16.20 7.02
C THR A 176 -11.01 -15.82 6.09
N ASP A 177 -11.24 -16.62 5.05
CA ASP A 177 -12.43 -16.53 4.20
C ASP A 177 -13.75 -16.71 4.99
#